data_AF-A0A2V3JSV5-F1
#
_entry.id   AF-A0A2V3JSV5-F1
#
_cell.length_a   1.000
_cell.length_b   1.000
_cell.length_c   1.000
_cell.angle_alpha   90.00
_cell.angle_beta   90.00
_cell.angle_gamma   90.00
#
_symmetry.space_group_name_H-M   'P 1'
#
loop_
_entity.id
_entity.type
_entity.pdbx_description
1 polymer ?
#
loop_
_entity_poly.entity_id
_entity_poly.type
_entity_poly.pdbx_seq_one_letter_code
_entity_poly.pdbx_strand_id
1 'polypeptide(L)'
;MSLGIYSPPDLKLIFEGKLFDSVFGILRRIWDPENKSILKYYRDGEIDTNRLEETLRELYPALYDELLERCMAENVAEITRKTKRHCLVIMDSLSLREAMLLENDLKDKYSVNLSYSFSSLPSETESFKQKVFGRTNISQWDNPDFKYLHDLDGISVLPESDTLTIWTQAPDDKLHHTRSGHSEPWSIDDVYADTQQLVHEILKTCRHDDVIITSDHGYVDLTAGCTFPISKEWKRVLGNQFKNRWRAKENNWELEQLYEEGFIRYAGEYYVVAGRYSWTTGRGSVNTRKHGGLSIMECMTPVLNVKVN
;
A
#
# COMPACT_ATOMS: atom_id res chain seq x y z
N MET A 1 10.34 4.41 29.49
CA MET A 1 10.18 2.98 29.17
C MET A 1 9.80 2.91 27.70
N SER A 2 10.65 2.35 26.83
CA SER A 2 10.23 2.13 25.44
C SER A 2 9.10 1.10 25.49
N LEU A 3 7.90 1.48 25.03
CA LEU A 3 6.86 0.50 24.75
C LEU A 3 7.47 -0.52 23.76
N GLY A 4 7.36 -1.81 24.06
CA GLY A 4 7.75 -2.84 23.09
C GLY A 4 6.94 -2.67 21.79
N ILE A 5 7.35 -3.36 20.73
CA ILE A 5 6.63 -3.35 19.43
C ILE A 5 5.14 -3.67 19.64
N TYR A 6 4.82 -4.52 20.62
CA TYR A 6 3.48 -4.83 21.09
C TYR A 6 3.17 -4.13 22.41
N SER A 7 1.99 -3.52 22.51
CA SER A 7 1.49 -2.90 23.73
C SER A 7 0.19 -3.57 24.21
N PRO A 8 -0.14 -3.56 25.51
CA PRO A 8 -1.40 -4.11 26.03
C PRO A 8 -2.66 -3.56 25.33
N PRO A 9 -2.74 -2.26 24.94
CA PRO A 9 -3.84 -1.74 24.12
C PRO A 9 -4.05 -2.47 22.79
N ASP A 10 -2.98 -2.87 22.09
CA ASP A 10 -3.12 -3.54 20.79
C ASP A 10 -3.73 -4.92 20.97
N LEU A 11 -3.25 -5.68 21.96
CA LEU A 11 -3.81 -6.99 22.28
C LEU A 11 -5.29 -6.88 22.65
N LYS A 12 -5.67 -5.84 23.39
CA LYS A 12 -7.08 -5.57 23.73
C LYS A 12 -7.93 -5.36 22.47
N LEU A 13 -7.44 -4.58 21.50
CA LEU A 13 -8.14 -4.35 20.24
C LEU A 13 -8.35 -5.64 19.45
N ILE A 14 -7.37 -6.56 19.44
CA ILE A 14 -7.53 -7.88 18.82
C ILE A 14 -8.68 -8.66 19.49
N PHE A 15 -8.72 -8.70 20.82
CA PHE A 15 -9.81 -9.37 21.56
C PHE A 15 -11.17 -8.69 21.42
N GLU A 16 -11.21 -7.40 21.07
CA GLU A 16 -12.43 -6.64 20.76
C GLU A 16 -12.89 -6.79 19.29
N GLY A 17 -12.23 -7.63 18.47
CA GLY A 17 -12.55 -7.80 17.05
C GLY A 17 -12.13 -6.61 16.17
N LYS A 18 -11.18 -5.79 16.65
CA LYS A 18 -10.61 -4.64 15.94
C LYS A 18 -9.18 -4.92 15.50
N LEU A 19 -8.99 -6.04 14.80
CA LEU A 19 -7.69 -6.52 14.37
C LEU A 19 -6.88 -5.45 13.64
N PHE A 20 -7.44 -4.82 12.61
CA PHE A 20 -6.68 -3.87 11.79
C PHE A 20 -6.38 -2.55 12.50
N ASP A 21 -7.17 -2.15 13.51
CA ASP A 21 -6.82 -1.01 14.38
C ASP A 21 -5.60 -1.36 15.24
N SER A 22 -5.55 -2.59 15.77
CA SER A 22 -4.37 -3.10 16.47
C SER A 22 -3.14 -3.17 15.56
N VAL A 23 -3.30 -3.73 14.36
CA VAL A 23 -2.22 -3.83 13.36
C VAL A 23 -1.69 -2.45 13.02
N PHE A 24 -2.57 -1.48 12.74
CA PHE A 24 -2.18 -0.12 12.46
C PHE A 24 -1.41 0.52 13.62
N GLY A 25 -1.86 0.33 14.88
CA GLY A 25 -1.14 0.78 16.06
C GLY A 25 0.27 0.19 16.20
N ILE A 26 0.45 -1.09 15.86
CA ILE A 26 1.76 -1.75 15.84
C ILE A 26 2.62 -1.21 14.69
N LEU A 27 2.06 -1.06 13.50
CA LEU A 27 2.75 -0.50 12.34
C LEU A 27 3.24 0.92 12.61
N ARG A 28 2.46 1.76 13.31
CA ARG A 28 2.91 3.11 13.72
C ARG A 28 4.19 3.08 14.55
N ARG A 29 4.40 2.05 15.39
CA ARG A 29 5.62 1.92 16.19
C ARG A 29 6.78 1.31 15.40
N ILE A 30 6.50 0.37 14.51
CA ILE A 30 7.51 -0.20 13.60
C ILE A 30 8.06 0.89 12.67
N TRP A 31 7.14 1.62 12.04
CA TRP A 31 7.39 2.66 11.05
C TRP A 31 7.46 4.07 11.66
N ASP A 32 7.87 4.16 12.92
CA ASP A 32 8.20 5.44 13.56
C ASP A 32 9.53 5.96 12.98
N PRO A 33 9.54 7.16 12.34
CA PRO A 33 10.75 7.72 11.75
C PRO A 33 11.73 8.30 12.77
N GLU A 34 11.34 8.43 14.04
CA GLU A 34 12.18 9.10 15.04
C GLU A 34 13.58 8.46 15.16
N ASN A 35 14.62 9.29 15.04
CA ASN A 35 16.03 8.92 15.17
C ASN A 35 16.54 7.84 14.19
N LYS A 36 15.90 7.68 13.01
CA LYS A 36 16.35 6.74 11.97
C LYS A 36 16.73 7.48 10.69
N SER A 37 17.78 7.04 10.01
CA SER A 37 17.98 7.39 8.59
C SER A 37 16.94 6.66 7.74
N ILE A 38 16.60 7.18 6.56
CA ILE A 38 15.63 6.54 5.65
C ILE A 38 16.04 5.10 5.33
N LEU A 39 17.32 4.83 5.05
CA LEU A 39 17.79 3.46 4.83
C LEU A 39 17.52 2.53 6.03
N LYS A 40 17.77 2.99 7.26
CA LYS A 40 17.51 2.20 8.48
C LYS A 40 16.02 2.04 8.73
N TYR A 41 15.25 3.09 8.46
CA TYR A 41 13.79 3.11 8.54
C TYR A 41 13.16 2.01 7.68
N TYR A 42 13.51 1.96 6.39
CA TYR A 42 13.01 0.93 5.48
C TYR A 42 13.51 -0.46 5.89
N ARG A 43 14.82 -0.65 6.10
CA ARG A 43 15.37 -1.97 6.38
C ARG A 43 14.78 -2.59 7.65
N ASP A 44 14.81 -1.85 8.76
CA ASP A 44 14.37 -2.39 10.05
C ASP A 44 12.84 -2.52 10.08
N GLY A 45 12.12 -1.55 9.48
CA GLY A 45 10.67 -1.58 9.36
C GLY A 45 10.14 -2.76 8.54
N GLU A 46 10.79 -3.12 7.43
CA GLU A 46 10.40 -4.29 6.63
C GLU A 46 10.58 -5.61 7.39
N ILE A 47 11.70 -5.76 8.09
CA ILE A 47 11.99 -6.96 8.88
C ILE A 47 10.93 -7.14 9.97
N ASP A 48 10.63 -6.08 10.72
CA ASP A 48 9.67 -6.15 11.81
C ASP A 48 8.23 -6.27 11.31
N THR A 49 7.90 -5.68 10.16
CA THR A 49 6.59 -5.88 9.52
C THR A 49 6.42 -7.30 9.00
N ASN A 50 7.47 -7.89 8.41
CA ASN A 50 7.43 -9.29 7.99
C ASN A 50 7.19 -10.21 9.19
N ARG A 51 7.89 -9.99 10.31
CA ARG A 51 7.69 -10.75 11.55
C ARG A 51 6.29 -10.58 12.11
N LEU A 52 5.75 -9.36 12.09
CA LEU A 52 4.39 -9.08 12.55
C LEU A 52 3.37 -9.88 11.72
N GLU A 53 3.42 -9.77 10.40
CA GLU A 53 2.43 -10.43 9.54
C GLU A 53 2.56 -11.96 9.60
N GLU A 54 3.79 -12.49 9.66
CA GLU A 54 4.04 -13.92 9.86
C GLU A 54 3.44 -14.42 11.18
N THR A 55 3.68 -13.68 12.27
CA THR A 55 3.14 -14.01 13.60
C THR A 55 1.62 -13.97 13.60
N LEU A 56 1.01 -12.95 12.98
CA LEU A 56 -0.44 -12.84 12.89
C LEU A 56 -1.05 -13.98 12.07
N ARG A 57 -0.41 -14.37 10.97
CA ARG A 57 -0.85 -15.53 10.17
C ARG A 57 -0.85 -16.82 10.99
N GLU A 58 0.16 -17.03 11.83
CA GLU A 58 0.27 -18.22 12.67
C GLU A 58 -0.71 -18.25 13.84
N LEU A 59 -0.92 -17.10 14.49
CA LEU A 59 -1.76 -16.99 15.68
C LEU A 59 -3.22 -16.72 15.37
N TYR A 60 -3.52 -16.19 14.18
CA TYR A 60 -4.85 -15.75 13.78
C TYR A 60 -5.22 -16.26 12.37
N PRO A 61 -5.73 -17.50 12.26
CA PRO A 61 -6.02 -18.14 10.97
C PRO A 61 -6.96 -17.35 10.05
N ALA A 62 -7.84 -16.53 10.62
CA ALA A 62 -8.80 -15.70 9.90
C ALA A 62 -8.20 -14.40 9.32
N LEU A 63 -6.92 -14.11 9.56
CA LEU A 63 -6.27 -12.84 9.16
C LEU A 63 -6.57 -12.46 7.70
N TYR A 64 -6.32 -13.38 6.79
CA TYR A 64 -6.45 -13.11 5.36
C TYR A 64 -7.90 -13.13 4.88
N ASP A 65 -8.79 -13.85 5.56
CA ASP A 65 -10.21 -13.85 5.23
C ASP A 65 -10.84 -12.51 5.67
N GLU A 66 -10.49 -12.00 6.86
CA GLU A 66 -10.91 -10.66 7.28
C GLU A 66 -10.29 -9.57 6.41
N LEU A 67 -9.01 -9.69 6.03
CA LEU A 67 -8.37 -8.72 5.13
C LEU A 67 -9.07 -8.69 3.77
N LEU A 68 -9.41 -9.87 3.24
CA LEU A 68 -10.17 -10.03 2.01
C LEU A 68 -11.52 -9.29 2.12
N GLU A 69 -12.29 -9.54 3.18
CA GLU A 69 -13.57 -8.86 3.42
C GLU A 69 -13.42 -7.33 3.46
N ARG A 70 -12.37 -6.83 4.11
CA ARG A 70 -12.08 -5.39 4.17
C ARG A 70 -11.77 -4.78 2.81
N CYS A 71 -11.00 -5.46 1.96
CA CYS A 71 -10.72 -4.99 0.60
C CYS A 71 -11.95 -5.03 -0.33
N MET A 72 -12.88 -5.96 -0.07
CA MET A 72 -14.15 -6.05 -0.80
C MET A 72 -15.14 -4.96 -0.37
N ALA A 73 -15.03 -4.45 0.85
CA ALA A 73 -15.82 -3.32 1.32
C ALA A 73 -15.48 -2.01 0.57
N GLU A 74 -16.32 -1.00 0.73
CA GLU A 74 -16.12 0.32 0.12
C GLU A 74 -14.86 0.99 0.71
N ASN A 75 -13.98 1.50 -0.15
CA ASN A 75 -12.76 2.17 0.28
C ASN A 75 -12.94 3.69 0.46
N VAL A 76 -11.95 4.35 1.05
CA VAL A 76 -12.02 5.79 1.34
C VAL A 76 -12.17 6.65 0.09
N ALA A 77 -11.60 6.23 -1.05
CA ALA A 77 -11.69 6.99 -2.29
C ALA A 77 -13.11 6.94 -2.87
N GLU A 78 -13.77 5.78 -2.82
CA GLU A 78 -15.18 5.63 -3.19
C GLU A 78 -16.08 6.50 -2.30
N ILE A 79 -15.87 6.44 -0.98
CA ILE A 79 -16.66 7.23 0.00
C ILE A 79 -16.44 8.72 -0.23
N THR A 80 -15.19 9.16 -0.37
CA THR A 80 -14.83 10.58 -0.53
C THR A 80 -15.45 11.16 -1.79
N ARG A 81 -15.39 10.43 -2.91
CA ARG A 81 -15.93 10.88 -4.20
C ARG A 81 -17.45 11.02 -4.22
N LYS A 82 -18.17 10.45 -3.25
CA LYS A 82 -19.62 10.61 -3.08
C LYS A 82 -19.99 11.89 -2.31
N THR A 83 -19.02 12.57 -1.71
CA THR A 83 -19.26 13.80 -0.96
C THR A 83 -19.51 14.99 -1.90
N LYS A 84 -20.12 16.06 -1.38
CA LYS A 84 -20.43 17.26 -2.16
C LYS A 84 -19.24 18.20 -2.36
N ARG A 85 -18.20 18.05 -1.52
CA ARG A 85 -16.98 18.87 -1.58
C ARG A 85 -15.82 18.04 -1.05
N HIS A 86 -14.78 17.89 -1.86
CA HIS A 86 -13.55 17.18 -1.50
C HIS A 86 -12.36 17.63 -2.33
N CYS A 87 -11.16 17.46 -1.76
CA CYS A 87 -9.92 17.29 -2.50
C CYS A 87 -9.35 15.91 -2.17
N LEU A 88 -9.39 15.00 -3.15
CA LEU A 88 -8.88 13.65 -3.02
C LEU A 88 -7.60 13.50 -3.84
N VAL A 89 -6.50 13.15 -3.21
CA VAL A 89 -5.23 12.82 -3.87
C VAL A 89 -5.02 11.32 -3.76
N ILE A 90 -4.90 10.65 -4.91
CA ILE A 90 -4.57 9.22 -4.99
C ILE A 90 -3.16 9.10 -5.56
N MET A 91 -2.29 8.48 -4.78
CA MET A 91 -0.87 8.29 -5.10
C MET A 91 -0.61 6.80 -5.35
N ASP A 92 -0.09 6.46 -6.53
CA ASP A 92 0.14 5.07 -6.95
C ASP A 92 1.21 4.39 -6.08
N SER A 93 0.89 3.24 -5.48
CA SER A 93 1.74 2.51 -4.51
C SER A 93 2.16 3.27 -3.25
N LEU A 94 1.50 4.37 -2.86
CA LEU A 94 1.80 5.03 -1.59
C LEU A 94 1.45 4.11 -0.41
N SER A 95 2.46 3.57 0.26
CA SER A 95 2.24 2.62 1.36
C SER A 95 2.19 3.34 2.71
N LEU A 96 1.83 2.60 3.75
CA LEU A 96 1.90 3.10 5.13
C LEU A 96 3.32 3.57 5.52
N ARG A 97 4.38 3.13 4.82
CA ARG A 97 5.77 3.53 5.10
C ARG A 97 5.98 5.00 4.78
N GLU A 98 5.72 5.38 3.54
CA GLU A 98 5.84 6.75 3.07
C GLU A 98 4.86 7.65 3.82
N ALA A 99 3.66 7.17 4.11
CA ALA A 99 2.64 7.93 4.83
C ALA A 99 3.05 8.32 6.26
N MET A 100 3.77 7.45 7.00
CA MET A 100 4.24 7.75 8.35
C MET A 100 5.37 8.79 8.33
N LEU A 101 6.23 8.75 7.30
CA LEU A 101 7.21 9.79 7.04
C LEU A 101 6.53 11.12 6.68
N LEU A 102 5.56 11.10 5.77
CA LEU A 102 4.78 12.28 5.37
C LEU A 102 4.04 12.90 6.57
N GLU A 103 3.41 12.09 7.43
CA GLU A 103 2.77 12.58 8.66
C GLU A 103 3.79 13.32 9.53
N ASN A 104 4.98 12.75 9.72
CA ASN A 104 6.04 13.36 10.49
C ASN A 104 6.52 14.69 9.90
N ASP A 105 6.63 14.78 8.57
CA ASP A 105 7.19 15.94 7.89
C ASP A 105 6.17 17.07 7.68
N LEU A 106 4.88 16.72 7.62
CA LEU A 106 3.79 17.68 7.41
C LEU A 106 3.27 18.28 8.71
N LYS A 107 3.37 17.57 9.85
CA LYS A 107 2.77 17.99 11.14
C LYS A 107 3.26 19.35 11.67
N ASP A 108 4.45 19.80 11.24
CA ASP A 108 5.00 21.09 11.64
C ASP A 108 4.31 22.28 10.97
N LYS A 109 3.65 22.05 9.83
CA LYS A 109 2.96 23.08 9.04
C LYS A 109 1.45 22.90 8.99
N TYR A 110 0.96 21.67 9.14
CA TYR A 110 -0.43 21.30 8.91
C TYR A 110 -0.96 20.45 10.06
N SER A 111 -2.29 20.47 10.25
CA SER A 111 -2.94 19.47 11.10
C SER A 111 -3.12 18.19 10.27
N VAL A 112 -2.40 17.14 10.65
CA VAL A 112 -2.42 15.86 9.93
C VAL A 112 -3.01 14.78 10.83
N ASN A 113 -3.98 14.04 10.30
CA ASN A 113 -4.48 12.82 10.91
C ASN A 113 -4.25 11.64 9.96
N LEU A 114 -3.31 10.76 10.32
CA LEU A 114 -3.07 9.53 9.59
C LEU A 114 -3.94 8.39 10.14
N SER A 115 -4.69 7.79 9.23
CA SER A 115 -5.48 6.57 9.43
C SER A 115 -5.23 5.63 8.24
N TYR A 116 -6.10 4.64 8.04
CA TYR A 116 -5.94 3.65 6.98
C TYR A 116 -7.28 3.29 6.32
N SER A 117 -7.19 2.80 5.10
CA SER A 117 -8.27 2.18 4.32
C SER A 117 -7.75 0.88 3.72
N PHE A 118 -8.46 0.34 2.73
CA PHE A 118 -8.10 -0.90 2.07
C PHE A 118 -8.10 -0.75 0.55
N SER A 119 -7.11 -1.38 -0.10
CA SER A 119 -6.98 -1.45 -1.55
C SER A 119 -8.14 -2.23 -2.18
N SER A 120 -8.25 -2.14 -3.51
CA SER A 120 -9.04 -3.12 -4.26
C SER A 120 -8.29 -4.44 -4.39
N LEU A 121 -8.97 -5.50 -4.84
CA LEU A 121 -8.35 -6.79 -5.15
C LEU A 121 -8.56 -7.19 -6.62
N PRO A 122 -7.53 -7.75 -7.30
CA PRO A 122 -6.11 -7.77 -6.90
C PRO A 122 -5.59 -6.38 -6.55
N SER A 123 -4.63 -6.28 -5.62
CA SER A 123 -4.04 -5.00 -5.14
C SER A 123 -3.15 -4.37 -6.20
N GLU A 124 -3.80 -3.96 -7.29
CA GLU A 124 -3.24 -3.45 -8.52
C GLU A 124 -3.99 -2.19 -8.91
N THR A 125 -3.28 -1.27 -9.55
CA THR A 125 -3.79 -0.02 -10.08
C THR A 125 -5.06 -0.21 -10.92
N GLU A 126 -5.09 -1.18 -11.84
CA GLU A 126 -6.22 -1.38 -12.76
C GLU A 126 -7.50 -1.85 -12.06
N SER A 127 -7.36 -2.73 -11.05
CA SER A 127 -8.48 -3.16 -10.21
C SER A 127 -9.07 -1.97 -9.45
N PHE A 128 -8.21 -1.13 -8.89
CA PHE A 128 -8.63 0.06 -8.16
C PHE A 128 -9.32 1.07 -9.08
N LYS A 129 -8.72 1.38 -10.24
CA LYS A 129 -9.31 2.31 -11.21
C LYS A 129 -10.69 1.85 -11.65
N GLN A 130 -10.85 0.56 -11.95
CA GLN A 130 -12.13 -0.02 -12.32
C GLN A 130 -13.16 0.09 -11.18
N LYS A 131 -12.78 -0.19 -9.93
CA LYS A 131 -13.69 -0.10 -8.77
C LYS A 131 -14.12 1.35 -8.49
N VAL A 132 -13.17 2.28 -8.45
CA VAL A 132 -13.41 3.67 -8.00
C VAL A 132 -13.95 4.58 -9.10
N PHE A 133 -13.53 4.38 -10.36
CA PHE A 133 -13.90 5.24 -11.49
C PHE A 133 -14.74 4.55 -12.55
N GLY A 134 -14.94 3.23 -12.45
CA GLY A 134 -15.64 2.44 -13.47
C GLY A 134 -14.88 2.36 -14.80
N ARG A 135 -13.59 2.67 -14.82
CA ARG A 135 -12.74 2.70 -16.03
C ARG A 135 -11.26 2.54 -15.69
N THR A 136 -10.47 2.10 -16.65
CA THR A 136 -9.02 1.87 -16.53
C THR A 136 -8.16 2.98 -17.15
N ASN A 137 -8.60 3.59 -18.26
CA ASN A 137 -7.87 4.67 -18.92
C ASN A 137 -8.23 6.04 -18.31
N ILE A 138 -7.66 6.35 -17.13
CA ILE A 138 -7.91 7.62 -16.41
C ILE A 138 -6.95 8.75 -16.79
N SER A 139 -5.77 8.46 -17.35
CA SER A 139 -4.78 9.49 -17.68
C SER A 139 -5.23 10.42 -18.80
N GLN A 140 -6.10 9.94 -19.68
CA GLN A 140 -6.72 10.69 -20.77
C GLN A 140 -8.13 11.19 -20.42
N TRP A 141 -8.53 11.11 -19.15
CA TRP A 141 -9.87 11.46 -18.74
C TRP A 141 -10.03 12.98 -18.69
N ASP A 142 -10.67 13.52 -19.72
CA ASP A 142 -11.11 14.91 -19.74
C ASP A 142 -12.31 15.11 -18.81
N ASN A 143 -12.04 15.59 -17.59
CA ASN A 143 -13.03 15.89 -16.58
C ASN A 143 -12.58 17.11 -15.76
N PRO A 144 -13.41 18.16 -15.63
CA PRO A 144 -13.05 19.38 -14.90
C PRO A 144 -12.76 19.15 -13.41
N ASP A 145 -13.23 18.05 -12.84
CA ASP A 145 -13.04 17.68 -11.44
C ASP A 145 -11.92 16.65 -11.24
N PHE A 146 -11.16 16.33 -12.30
CA PHE A 146 -10.10 15.33 -12.26
C PHE A 146 -8.80 15.87 -12.86
N LYS A 147 -7.68 15.56 -12.22
CA LYS A 147 -6.35 15.87 -12.73
C LYS A 147 -5.44 14.66 -12.60
N TYR A 148 -4.85 14.24 -13.71
CA TYR A 148 -3.73 13.33 -13.71
C TYR A 148 -2.42 14.14 -13.68
N LEU A 149 -1.56 13.87 -12.72
CA LEU A 149 -0.24 14.48 -12.58
C LEU A 149 0.83 13.45 -12.95
N HIS A 150 1.62 13.79 -13.97
CA HIS A 150 2.80 13.00 -14.34
C HIS A 150 4.07 13.49 -13.64
N ASP A 151 4.11 14.78 -13.30
CA ASP A 151 5.25 15.47 -12.72
C ASP A 151 4.80 16.73 -11.97
N LEU A 152 5.79 17.48 -11.44
CA LEU A 152 5.56 18.73 -10.70
C LEU A 152 5.04 19.87 -11.60
N ASP A 153 5.34 19.86 -12.90
CA ASP A 153 4.96 20.95 -13.82
C ASP A 153 3.43 21.03 -13.95
N GLY A 154 2.76 19.86 -13.91
CA GLY A 154 1.31 19.75 -13.94
C GLY A 154 0.57 20.34 -12.74
N ILE A 155 1.25 20.62 -11.63
CA ILE A 155 0.65 21.15 -10.38
C ILE A 155 0.24 22.61 -10.53
N SER A 156 0.97 23.39 -11.34
CA SER A 156 0.71 24.83 -11.53
C SER A 156 -0.70 25.15 -12.04
N VAL A 157 -1.44 24.14 -12.52
CA VAL A 157 -2.80 24.25 -13.06
C VAL A 157 -3.71 23.16 -12.46
N LEU A 158 -3.87 23.16 -11.13
CA LEU A 158 -4.93 22.38 -10.49
C LEU A 158 -6.32 22.98 -10.83
N PRO A 159 -7.31 22.16 -11.22
CA PRO A 159 -8.65 22.65 -11.53
C PRO A 159 -9.31 23.36 -10.35
N GLU A 160 -10.05 24.43 -10.63
CA GLU A 160 -10.92 25.10 -9.66
C GLU A 160 -12.24 24.34 -9.56
N SER A 161 -12.27 23.29 -8.74
CA SER A 161 -13.44 22.43 -8.53
C SER A 161 -13.69 22.20 -7.04
N ASP A 162 -14.97 22.16 -6.65
CA ASP A 162 -15.41 21.75 -5.31
C ASP A 162 -15.19 20.25 -5.06
N THR A 163 -15.04 19.42 -6.10
CA THR A 163 -14.93 17.95 -5.99
C THR A 163 -13.68 17.43 -6.69
N LEU A 164 -12.54 18.07 -6.46
CA LEU A 164 -11.29 17.78 -7.14
C LEU A 164 -10.72 16.40 -6.75
N THR A 165 -10.43 15.56 -7.74
CA THR A 165 -9.61 14.35 -7.58
C THR A 165 -8.31 14.48 -8.37
N ILE A 166 -7.19 14.24 -7.70
CA ILE A 166 -5.84 14.24 -8.27
C ILE A 166 -5.33 12.79 -8.25
N TRP A 167 -4.80 12.30 -9.37
CA TRP A 167 -4.07 11.04 -9.44
C TRP A 167 -2.62 11.31 -9.79
N THR A 168 -1.67 10.64 -9.13
CA THR A 168 -0.25 10.66 -9.48
C THR A 168 0.33 9.25 -9.51
N GLN A 169 1.36 9.05 -10.32
CA GLN A 169 2.11 7.79 -10.43
C GLN A 169 3.20 7.62 -9.37
N ALA A 170 3.46 8.66 -8.57
CA ALA A 170 4.39 8.57 -7.46
C ALA A 170 3.73 7.88 -6.25
N PRO A 171 4.48 7.10 -5.45
CA PRO A 171 5.89 6.74 -5.64
C PRO A 171 6.18 5.59 -6.63
N ASP A 172 5.17 4.89 -7.17
CA ASP A 172 5.36 3.65 -7.93
C ASP A 172 6.33 3.76 -9.13
N ASP A 173 6.21 4.85 -9.89
CA ASP A 173 7.00 5.16 -11.09
C ASP A 173 8.52 5.00 -10.88
N LYS A 174 9.01 5.39 -9.69
CA LYS A 174 10.41 5.27 -9.30
C LYS A 174 10.68 4.03 -8.44
N LEU A 175 9.73 3.58 -7.61
CA LEU A 175 9.88 2.38 -6.78
C LEU A 175 10.23 1.13 -7.59
N HIS A 176 9.65 0.97 -8.78
CA HIS A 176 9.92 -0.17 -9.65
C HIS A 176 11.36 -0.25 -10.17
N HIS A 177 12.07 0.88 -10.19
CA HIS A 177 13.46 1.02 -10.61
C HIS A 177 14.44 0.89 -9.42
N THR A 178 13.86 0.70 -8.23
CA THR A 178 14.36 0.24 -6.94
C THR A 178 15.02 -1.17 -6.88
N ARG A 179 16.26 -1.45 -7.26
CA ARG A 179 16.94 -2.76 -7.04
C ARG A 179 18.34 -2.69 -6.41
N SER A 180 18.53 -3.42 -5.30
CA SER A 180 19.83 -3.58 -4.65
C SER A 180 20.91 -4.13 -5.59
N GLY A 181 21.87 -3.28 -5.98
CA GLY A 181 23.13 -3.69 -6.60
C GLY A 181 23.17 -3.55 -8.12
N HIS A 182 23.79 -2.45 -8.55
CA HIS A 182 24.29 -2.11 -9.89
C HIS A 182 23.30 -1.36 -10.81
N SER A 183 23.57 -0.05 -10.91
CA SER A 183 22.91 0.98 -11.75
C SER A 183 21.42 1.18 -11.49
N GLU A 184 21.08 1.69 -10.31
CA GLU A 184 19.77 2.30 -10.08
C GLU A 184 19.82 3.78 -10.48
N PRO A 185 18.80 4.30 -11.17
CA PRO A 185 18.63 5.74 -11.34
C PRO A 185 18.19 6.46 -10.06
N TRP A 186 17.57 5.75 -9.09
CA TRP A 186 17.05 6.33 -7.85
C TRP A 186 17.24 5.42 -6.64
N SER A 187 17.65 5.99 -5.51
CA SER A 187 17.62 5.36 -4.20
C SER A 187 16.24 5.49 -3.55
N ILE A 188 15.97 4.74 -2.48
CA ILE A 188 14.70 4.88 -1.73
C ILE A 188 14.55 6.28 -1.09
N ASP A 189 15.68 6.91 -0.72
CA ASP A 189 15.72 8.30 -0.25
C ASP A 189 15.25 9.26 -1.34
N ASP A 190 15.69 9.07 -2.59
CA ASP A 190 15.27 9.90 -3.72
C ASP A 190 13.77 9.75 -4.00
N VAL A 191 13.26 8.51 -4.01
CA VAL A 191 11.83 8.21 -4.19
C VAL A 191 10.99 8.94 -3.12
N TYR A 192 11.41 8.88 -1.87
CA TYR A 192 10.69 9.55 -0.78
C TYR A 192 10.76 11.07 -0.91
N ALA A 193 11.94 11.63 -1.19
CA ALA A 193 12.11 13.08 -1.36
C ALA A 193 11.20 13.64 -2.46
N ASP A 194 11.11 12.94 -3.60
CA ASP A 194 10.23 13.33 -4.70
C ASP A 194 8.75 13.23 -4.32
N THR A 195 8.37 12.17 -3.59
CA THR A 195 7.02 11.99 -3.05
C THR A 195 6.64 13.11 -2.09
N GLN A 196 7.52 13.44 -1.16
CA GLN A 196 7.37 14.54 -0.22
C GLN A 196 7.21 15.88 -0.94
N GLN A 197 8.06 16.16 -1.92
CA GLN A 197 8.01 17.40 -2.69
C GLN A 197 6.68 17.53 -3.45
N LEU A 198 6.22 16.46 -4.11
CA LEU A 198 4.95 16.45 -4.81
C LEU A 198 3.78 16.73 -3.86
N VAL A 199 3.73 16.06 -2.70
CA VAL A 199 2.69 16.29 -1.69
C VAL A 199 2.70 17.74 -1.21
N HIS A 200 3.88 18.31 -0.92
CA HIS A 200 3.98 19.71 -0.49
C HIS A 200 3.46 20.68 -1.55
N GLU A 201 3.82 20.50 -2.82
CA GLU A 201 3.37 21.40 -3.88
C GLU A 201 1.87 21.25 -4.16
N ILE A 202 1.31 20.03 -4.05
CA ILE A 202 -0.15 19.83 -4.09
C ILE A 202 -0.83 20.61 -2.96
N LEU A 203 -0.40 20.42 -1.71
CA LEU A 203 -1.01 21.06 -0.54
C LEU A 203 -0.92 22.59 -0.60
N LYS A 204 0.21 23.12 -1.09
CA LYS A 204 0.43 24.56 -1.25
C LYS A 204 -0.43 25.18 -2.37
N THR A 205 -0.71 24.42 -3.42
CA THR A 205 -1.44 24.92 -4.59
C THR A 205 -2.95 24.68 -4.49
N CYS A 206 -3.35 23.67 -3.71
CA CYS A 206 -4.75 23.34 -3.51
C CYS A 206 -5.47 24.46 -2.74
N ARG A 207 -6.70 24.77 -3.16
CA ARG A 207 -7.57 25.76 -2.50
C ARG A 207 -8.51 25.15 -1.45
N HIS A 208 -8.45 23.84 -1.26
CA HIS A 208 -9.28 23.15 -0.28
C HIS A 208 -8.64 23.22 1.10
N ASP A 209 -9.47 23.47 2.11
CA ASP A 209 -9.03 23.52 3.51
C ASP A 209 -8.73 22.12 4.06
N ASP A 210 -9.41 21.10 3.54
CA ASP A 210 -9.20 19.69 3.88
C ASP A 210 -8.80 18.90 2.62
N VAL A 211 -7.65 18.22 2.67
CA VAL A 211 -7.14 17.35 1.61
C VAL A 211 -7.00 15.94 2.13
N ILE A 212 -7.59 14.98 1.41
CA ILE A 212 -7.48 13.55 1.70
C ILE A 212 -6.45 12.96 0.76
N ILE A 213 -5.33 12.45 1.29
CA ILE A 213 -4.31 11.75 0.51
C ILE A 213 -4.41 10.26 0.83
N THR A 214 -4.53 9.43 -0.21
CA THR A 214 -4.63 7.98 -0.10
C THR A 214 -3.92 7.28 -1.25
N SER A 215 -4.01 5.96 -1.28
CA SER A 215 -3.36 5.10 -2.28
C SER A 215 -4.35 4.13 -2.91
N ASP A 216 -4.03 3.70 -4.12
CA ASP A 216 -4.72 2.62 -4.80
C ASP A 216 -4.35 1.24 -4.23
N HIS A 217 -3.06 1.06 -3.91
CA HIS A 217 -2.51 -0.08 -3.18
C HIS A 217 -1.19 0.28 -2.48
N GLY A 218 -0.68 -0.64 -1.66
CA GLY A 218 0.70 -0.61 -1.20
C GLY A 218 1.55 -1.64 -1.93
N TYR A 219 2.63 -2.08 -1.29
CA TYR A 219 3.53 -3.10 -1.84
C TYR A 219 4.25 -3.88 -0.71
N VAL A 220 4.71 -5.08 -1.06
CA VAL A 220 5.63 -5.89 -0.25
C VAL A 220 7.06 -5.75 -0.75
N ASP A 221 8.02 -5.72 0.17
CA ASP A 221 9.42 -5.95 -0.11
C ASP A 221 9.74 -7.43 0.10
N LEU A 222 10.18 -8.11 -0.96
CA LEU A 222 10.55 -9.52 -1.01
C LEU A 222 12.08 -9.74 -1.09
N THR A 223 12.87 -8.79 -0.58
CA THR A 223 14.31 -8.96 -0.34
C THR A 223 14.60 -10.02 0.73
N ALA A 224 15.86 -10.45 0.81
CA ALA A 224 16.30 -11.44 1.77
C ALA A 224 16.03 -10.98 3.22
N GLY A 225 15.29 -11.79 3.97
CA GLY A 225 14.90 -11.49 5.35
C GLY A 225 13.51 -10.85 5.50
N CYS A 226 12.85 -10.49 4.38
CA CYS A 226 11.53 -9.86 4.35
C CYS A 226 10.45 -10.74 3.70
N THR A 227 10.70 -12.06 3.66
CA THR A 227 9.81 -13.06 3.08
C THR A 227 9.48 -14.17 4.06
N PHE A 228 8.28 -14.73 3.96
CA PHE A 228 7.88 -15.89 4.74
C PHE A 228 8.67 -17.15 4.33
N PRO A 229 8.97 -18.05 5.27
CA PRO A 229 9.55 -19.34 4.96
C PRO A 229 8.57 -20.16 4.14
N ILE A 230 9.09 -20.88 3.15
CA ILE A 230 8.31 -21.75 2.29
C ILE A 230 9.12 -22.97 1.89
N SER A 231 8.47 -24.13 1.85
CA SER A 231 9.12 -25.37 1.41
C SER A 231 9.53 -25.27 -0.08
N LYS A 232 10.54 -26.04 -0.50
CA LYS A 232 10.96 -26.09 -1.92
C LYS A 232 9.82 -26.53 -2.84
N GLU A 233 8.96 -27.40 -2.34
CA GLU A 233 7.78 -27.89 -3.05
C GLU A 233 6.79 -26.76 -3.31
N TRP A 234 6.30 -26.09 -2.27
CA TRP A 234 5.34 -25.00 -2.41
C TRP A 234 5.90 -23.82 -3.18
N LYS A 235 7.20 -23.55 -3.00
CA LYS A 235 7.90 -22.54 -3.81
C LYS A 235 7.86 -22.86 -5.30
N ARG A 236 8.07 -24.13 -5.68
CA ARG A 236 7.97 -24.58 -7.08
C ARG A 236 6.54 -24.46 -7.60
N VAL A 237 5.54 -24.87 -6.80
CA VAL A 237 4.13 -24.79 -7.21
C VAL A 237 3.70 -23.33 -7.42
N LEU A 238 4.01 -22.43 -6.48
CA LEU A 238 3.79 -20.99 -6.66
C LEU A 238 4.50 -20.47 -7.91
N GLY A 239 5.76 -20.84 -8.15
CA GLY A 239 6.49 -20.39 -9.34
C GLY A 239 5.94 -20.90 -10.67
N ASN A 240 5.34 -22.08 -10.68
CA ASN A 240 4.67 -22.63 -11.86
C ASN A 240 3.33 -21.94 -12.12
N GLN A 241 2.58 -21.66 -11.05
CA GLN A 241 1.22 -21.16 -11.14
C GLN A 241 1.13 -19.62 -11.22
N PHE A 242 2.10 -18.88 -10.69
CA PHE A 242 2.00 -17.44 -10.52
C PHE A 242 3.18 -16.70 -11.16
N LYS A 243 2.88 -15.88 -12.17
CA LYS A 243 3.83 -14.89 -12.72
C LYS A 243 3.85 -13.59 -11.91
N ASN A 244 2.67 -13.20 -11.42
CA ASN A 244 2.43 -12.07 -10.52
C ASN A 244 1.84 -12.60 -9.21
N ARG A 245 1.58 -11.73 -8.24
CA ARG A 245 0.99 -12.13 -6.94
C ARG A 245 -0.52 -12.42 -7.02
N TRP A 246 -1.07 -12.48 -8.23
CA TRP A 246 -2.44 -12.90 -8.53
C TRP A 246 -2.53 -13.54 -9.91
N ARG A 247 -3.66 -14.18 -10.19
CA ARG A 247 -4.06 -14.66 -11.52
C ARG A 247 -5.57 -14.84 -11.61
N ALA A 248 -6.09 -14.91 -12.83
CA ALA A 248 -7.49 -15.29 -13.06
C ALA A 248 -7.76 -16.71 -12.54
N LYS A 249 -8.98 -16.92 -12.03
CA LYS A 249 -9.42 -18.22 -11.54
C LYS A 249 -9.51 -19.24 -12.68
N GLU A 250 -9.09 -20.45 -12.38
CA GLU A 250 -9.22 -21.62 -13.24
C GLU A 250 -9.39 -22.88 -12.37
N ASN A 251 -9.88 -23.95 -12.99
CA ASN A 251 -9.91 -25.26 -12.35
C ASN A 251 -8.56 -25.94 -12.52
N ASN A 252 -7.82 -26.11 -11.42
CA ASN A 252 -6.47 -26.63 -11.42
C ASN A 252 -6.15 -27.19 -10.03
N TRP A 253 -5.77 -28.48 -9.97
CA TRP A 253 -5.50 -29.18 -8.72
C TRP A 253 -4.35 -28.55 -7.91
N GLU A 254 -3.34 -27.96 -8.56
CA GLU A 254 -2.24 -27.27 -7.86
C GLU A 254 -2.75 -25.98 -7.20
N LEU A 255 -3.74 -25.31 -7.79
CA LEU A 255 -4.37 -24.12 -7.19
C LEU A 255 -5.28 -24.50 -6.03
N GLU A 256 -6.01 -25.60 -6.12
CA GLU A 256 -6.82 -26.13 -5.01
C GLU A 256 -5.93 -26.45 -3.80
N GLN A 257 -4.79 -27.11 -4.02
CA GLN A 257 -3.84 -27.38 -2.95
C GLN A 257 -3.24 -26.11 -2.34
N LEU A 258 -2.85 -25.13 -3.17
CA LEU A 258 -2.37 -23.84 -2.67
C LEU A 258 -3.43 -23.11 -1.83
N TYR A 259 -4.71 -23.26 -2.18
CA TYR A 259 -5.83 -22.69 -1.43
C TYR A 259 -6.02 -23.40 -0.08
N GLU A 260 -6.02 -24.73 -0.07
CA GLU A 260 -6.15 -25.56 1.15
C GLU A 260 -5.02 -25.28 2.15
N GLU A 261 -3.79 -25.12 1.66
CA GLU A 261 -2.61 -24.77 2.47
C GLU A 261 -2.55 -23.28 2.84
N GLY A 262 -3.50 -22.49 2.35
CA GLY A 262 -3.65 -21.10 2.70
C GLY A 262 -2.66 -20.13 2.05
N PHE A 263 -1.90 -20.56 1.03
CA PHE A 263 -1.00 -19.69 0.25
C PHE A 263 -1.75 -18.69 -0.64
N ILE A 264 -2.99 -19.00 -1.01
CA ILE A 264 -3.83 -18.15 -1.85
C ILE A 264 -5.22 -17.98 -1.27
N ARG A 265 -5.93 -16.94 -1.70
CA ARG A 265 -7.36 -16.70 -1.43
C ARG A 265 -8.11 -16.37 -2.70
N TYR A 266 -9.42 -16.60 -2.65
CA TYR A 266 -10.36 -16.26 -3.71
C TYR A 266 -10.82 -14.81 -3.54
N ALA A 267 -10.60 -13.98 -4.55
CA ALA A 267 -11.00 -12.58 -4.57
C ALA A 267 -11.79 -12.29 -5.85
N GLY A 268 -13.10 -12.57 -5.83
CA GLY A 268 -13.92 -12.51 -7.05
C GLY A 268 -13.33 -13.43 -8.12
N GLU A 269 -13.16 -12.96 -9.36
CA GLU A 269 -12.67 -13.80 -10.47
C GLU A 269 -11.16 -14.15 -10.41
N TYR A 270 -10.49 -13.92 -9.28
CA TYR A 270 -9.05 -14.05 -9.13
C TYR A 270 -8.63 -14.94 -7.96
N TYR A 271 -7.49 -15.60 -8.12
CA TYR A 271 -6.67 -16.07 -7.00
C TYR A 271 -5.62 -15.01 -6.67
N VAL A 272 -5.49 -14.65 -5.40
CA VAL A 272 -4.47 -13.73 -4.88
C VAL A 272 -3.57 -14.46 -3.89
N VAL A 273 -2.26 -14.20 -3.93
CA VAL A 273 -1.29 -14.79 -3.01
C VAL A 273 -1.38 -14.10 -1.65
N ALA A 274 -1.69 -14.87 -0.61
CA ALA A 274 -1.78 -14.39 0.76
C ALA A 274 -0.39 -14.34 1.40
N GLY A 275 -0.01 -13.19 1.95
CA GLY A 275 1.26 -13.04 2.68
C GLY A 275 2.52 -12.94 1.82
N ARG A 276 3.68 -12.87 2.48
CA ARG A 276 4.93 -12.35 1.90
C ARG A 276 5.83 -13.43 1.30
N TYR A 277 5.27 -14.30 0.46
CA TYR A 277 6.04 -15.37 -0.19
C TYR A 277 6.84 -14.87 -1.40
N SER A 278 8.02 -15.44 -1.59
CA SER A 278 8.87 -15.21 -2.77
C SER A 278 9.23 -16.54 -3.44
N TRP A 279 8.83 -16.68 -4.71
CA TRP A 279 9.06 -17.89 -5.52
C TRP A 279 9.97 -17.66 -6.72
N THR A 280 10.31 -16.41 -7.03
CA THR A 280 11.29 -16.10 -8.06
C THR A 280 12.68 -16.50 -7.57
N THR A 281 13.16 -17.66 -8.03
CA THR A 281 14.57 -18.05 -7.95
C THR A 281 15.27 -17.65 -9.23
N GLY A 282 16.12 -16.63 -9.20
CA GLY A 282 16.91 -16.29 -10.38
C GLY A 282 18.02 -15.29 -10.11
N ARG A 283 19.25 -15.69 -10.47
CA ARG A 283 20.39 -14.78 -10.65
C ARG A 283 20.02 -13.74 -11.71
N GLY A 284 20.09 -12.46 -11.33
CA GLY A 284 19.73 -11.31 -12.15
C GLY A 284 19.13 -10.20 -11.27
N SER A 285 19.02 -8.97 -11.78
CA SER A 285 18.27 -7.95 -11.07
C SER A 285 16.78 -8.36 -11.14
N VAL A 286 16.19 -8.73 -10.01
CA VAL A 286 14.75 -9.05 -9.91
C VAL A 286 14.13 -7.90 -9.13
N ASN A 287 13.02 -7.32 -9.61
CA ASN A 287 12.29 -6.35 -8.82
C ASN A 287 11.74 -7.08 -7.58
N THR A 288 12.24 -6.70 -6.40
CA THR A 288 11.86 -7.30 -5.11
C THR A 288 10.64 -6.63 -4.51
N ARG A 289 10.27 -5.44 -4.97
CA ARG A 289 9.03 -4.77 -4.58
C ARG A 289 7.90 -5.24 -5.49
N LYS A 290 6.86 -5.80 -4.88
CA LYS A 290 5.74 -6.41 -5.59
C LYS A 290 4.42 -5.98 -4.97
N HIS A 291 3.38 -5.94 -5.78
CA HIS A 291 2.00 -5.73 -5.38
C HIS A 291 1.10 -6.78 -6.07
N GLY A 292 -0.22 -6.66 -5.89
CA GLY A 292 -1.23 -7.52 -6.47
C GLY A 292 -1.66 -8.71 -5.61
N GLY A 293 -0.97 -8.96 -4.49
CA GLY A 293 -1.31 -10.01 -3.53
C GLY A 293 -2.29 -9.55 -2.43
N LEU A 294 -2.33 -10.36 -1.38
CA LEU A 294 -3.11 -10.14 -0.17
C LEU A 294 -2.17 -10.17 1.04
N SER A 295 -1.44 -9.07 1.24
CA SER A 295 -0.59 -8.80 2.41
C SER A 295 -1.08 -7.54 3.10
N ILE A 296 -0.82 -7.44 4.41
CA ILE A 296 -1.10 -6.23 5.19
C ILE A 296 -0.54 -4.98 4.50
N MET A 297 0.70 -5.01 4.04
CA MET A 297 1.36 -3.83 3.44
C MET A 297 1.02 -3.59 1.97
N GLU A 298 0.40 -4.57 1.30
CA GLU A 298 -0.19 -4.39 -0.03
C GLU A 298 -1.61 -3.81 0.06
N CYS A 299 -2.37 -4.25 1.05
CA CYS A 299 -3.81 -4.00 1.11
C CYS A 299 -4.22 -2.91 2.08
N MET A 300 -3.52 -2.69 3.20
CA MET A 300 -3.80 -1.54 4.07
C MET A 300 -3.17 -0.29 3.47
N THR A 301 -4.00 0.58 2.92
CA THR A 301 -3.58 1.83 2.27
C THR A 301 -3.67 3.00 3.25
N PRO A 302 -2.77 3.98 3.18
CA PRO A 302 -2.80 5.13 4.07
C PRO A 302 -3.98 6.06 3.76
N VAL A 303 -4.43 6.78 4.79
CA VAL A 303 -5.36 7.91 4.66
C VAL A 303 -4.83 9.06 5.48
N LEU A 304 -4.20 10.04 4.84
CA LEU A 304 -3.82 11.30 5.48
C LEU A 304 -4.93 12.31 5.26
N ASN A 305 -5.58 12.71 6.35
CA ASN A 305 -6.46 13.88 6.36
C ASN A 305 -5.61 15.09 6.77
N VAL A 306 -5.37 16.00 5.82
CA VAL A 306 -4.52 17.18 6.01
C VAL A 306 -5.37 18.43 6.00
N LYS A 307 -5.33 19.20 7.08
CA LYS A 307 -5.91 20.54 7.12
C LYS A 307 -4.87 21.57 6.70
N VAL A 308 -5.17 22.29 5.63
CA VAL A 308 -4.24 23.21 4.97
C VAL A 308 -4.32 24.62 5.56
N ASN A 309 -5.49 25.02 6.09
CA ASN A 309 -5.77 26.35 6.67
C ASN A 309 -6.36 26.27 8.07
#